data_AF-A0A235B666-F1
#
_entry.id   AF-A0A235B666-F1
#
_cell.length_a   1.000
_cell.length_b   1.000
_cell.length_c   1.000
_cell.angle_alpha   90.00
_cell.angle_beta   90.00
_cell.angle_gamma   90.00
#
_symmetry.space_group_name_H-M   'P 1'
#
loop_
_entity.id
_entity.type
_entity.pdbx_description
1 polymer ?
#
loop_
_entity_poly.entity_id
_entity_poly.type
_entity_poly.pdbx_seq_one_letter_code
_entity_poly.pdbx_strand_id
1 'polypeptide(L)'
;MESQSLKNTLSYLHSELLRIETMAGTLSSLERDHYRKLTQFDHDKLMDIAVEEQSAARQLGTIKEMCLSLAQEVKRIQNDTTDSRVEEDTEGV
;
A
#
# COMPACT_ATOMS: atom_id res chain seq x y z
N MET A 1 -12.48 5.72 -26.79
CA MET A 1 -11.79 6.67 -25.88
C MET A 1 -11.89 6.23 -24.42
N GLU A 2 -13.04 5.73 -23.96
CA GLU A 2 -13.29 5.32 -22.57
C GLU A 2 -12.36 4.20 -22.05
N SER A 3 -12.06 3.17 -22.85
CA SER A 3 -11.14 2.08 -22.46
C SER A 3 -9.71 2.57 -22.17
N GLN A 4 -9.21 3.57 -22.90
CA GLN A 4 -7.87 4.13 -22.65
C GLN A 4 -7.85 4.98 -21.38
N SER A 5 -8.92 5.74 -21.13
CA SER A 5 -9.08 6.50 -19.88
C SER A 5 -9.06 5.55 -18.67
N LEU A 6 -9.80 4.45 -18.73
CA LEU A 6 -9.83 3.44 -17.67
C LEU A 6 -8.45 2.84 -17.40
N LYS A 7 -7.72 2.44 -18.45
CA LYS A 7 -6.34 1.91 -18.32
C LYS A 7 -5.41 2.92 -17.64
N ASN A 8 -5.48 4.19 -18.05
CA ASN A 8 -4.67 5.26 -17.45
C ASN A 8 -5.02 5.47 -15.96
N THR A 9 -6.32 5.47 -15.62
CA THR A 9 -6.78 5.60 -14.24
C THR A 9 -6.31 4.44 -13.37
N LEU A 10 -6.41 3.20 -13.85
CA LEU A 10 -5.94 2.03 -13.10
C LEU A 10 -4.41 2.07 -12.90
N SER A 11 -3.65 2.49 -13.91
CA SER A 11 -2.18 2.62 -13.80
C SER A 11 -1.77 3.69 -12.78
N TYR A 12 -2.51 4.80 -12.76
CA TYR A 12 -2.34 5.84 -11.77
C TYR A 12 -2.65 5.33 -10.36
N LEU A 13 -3.81 4.70 -10.15
CA LEU A 13 -4.21 4.14 -8.86
C LEU A 13 -3.20 3.11 -8.34
N HIS A 14 -2.74 2.20 -9.18
CA HIS A 14 -1.70 1.23 -8.82
C HIS A 14 -0.42 1.91 -8.33
N SER A 15 0.03 2.96 -9.04
CA SER A 15 1.23 3.70 -8.69
C SER A 15 1.08 4.46 -7.36
N GLU A 16 -0.05 5.10 -7.12
CA GLU A 16 -0.31 5.81 -5.86
C GLU A 16 -0.44 4.85 -4.68
N LEU A 17 -1.07 3.67 -4.86
CA LEU A 17 -1.15 2.64 -3.83
C LEU A 17 0.25 2.15 -3.42
N LEU A 18 1.15 1.93 -4.38
CA LEU A 18 2.54 1.55 -4.08
C LEU A 18 3.32 2.69 -3.38
N ARG A 19 3.07 3.95 -3.75
CA ARG A 19 3.69 5.09 -3.06
C ARG A 19 3.24 5.16 -1.59
N ILE A 20 1.95 4.99 -1.32
CA ILE A 20 1.41 4.99 0.04
C ILE A 20 1.94 3.78 0.82
N GLU A 21 2.00 2.59 0.21
CA GLU A 21 2.62 1.39 0.79
C GLU A 21 4.04 1.68 1.28
N THR A 22 4.87 2.26 0.41
CA THR A 22 6.27 2.58 0.73
C THR A 22 6.38 3.61 1.85
N MET A 23 5.55 4.66 1.82
CA MET A 23 5.50 5.66 2.89
C MET A 23 5.10 5.03 4.23
N ALA A 24 4.05 4.21 4.24
CA ALA A 24 3.57 3.53 5.44
C ALA A 24 4.63 2.56 6.01
N GLY A 25 5.33 1.81 5.15
CA GLY A 25 6.44 0.95 5.57
C GLY A 25 7.63 1.72 6.17
N THR A 26 7.97 2.87 5.58
CA THR A 26 9.04 3.74 6.07
C THR A 26 8.69 4.32 7.44
N LEU A 27 7.49 4.88 7.59
CA LEU A 27 7.02 5.43 8.86
C LEU A 27 6.89 4.34 9.93
N SER A 28 6.36 3.16 9.59
CA SER A 28 6.27 2.02 10.53
C SER A 28 7.64 1.63 11.09
N SER A 29 8.67 1.68 10.25
CA SER A 29 10.05 1.40 10.66
C SER A 29 10.61 2.49 11.57
N LEU A 30 10.32 3.76 11.26
CA LEU A 30 10.71 4.91 12.07
C LEU A 30 10.09 4.85 13.48
N GLU A 31 8.79 4.58 13.59
CA GLU A 31 8.13 4.52 14.91
C GLU A 31 8.61 3.32 15.75
N ARG A 32 9.02 2.22 15.11
CA ARG A 32 9.71 1.11 15.82
C ARG A 32 11.04 1.56 16.41
N ASP A 33 11.77 2.41 15.70
CA ASP A 33 13.03 2.96 16.20
C ASP A 33 12.80 4.00 17.29
N HIS A 34 11.74 4.81 17.21
CA HIS A 34 11.31 5.70 18.29
C HIS A 34 10.94 4.91 19.55
N TYR A 35 10.11 3.88 19.42
CA TYR A 35 9.77 2.96 20.51
C TYR A 35 11.03 2.44 21.21
N ARG A 36 11.98 1.87 20.44
CA ARG A 36 13.24 1.33 20.99
C ARG A 36 14.02 2.39 21.75
N LYS A 37 14.17 3.60 21.20
CA LYS A 37 14.88 4.70 21.84
C LYS A 37 14.21 5.12 23.14
N LEU A 38 12.89 5.28 23.13
CA LEU A 38 12.14 5.74 24.30
C LEU A 38 12.18 4.71 25.45
N THR A 39 12.13 3.42 25.14
CA THR A 39 12.24 2.33 26.15
C THR A 39 13.63 2.18 26.78
N GLN A 40 14.66 2.88 26.28
CA GLN A 40 15.99 2.87 26.89
C GLN A 40 16.13 3.82 28.08
N PHE A 41 15.15 4.70 28.30
CA PHE A 41 15.15 5.65 29.40
C PHE A 41 14.23 5.17 30.51
N ASP A 42 14.73 5.20 31.76
CA ASP A 42 13.95 4.85 32.95
C ASP A 42 13.11 6.05 33.42
N HIS A 43 12.16 6.45 32.59
CA HIS A 43 11.27 7.59 32.86
C HIS A 43 9.84 7.26 32.41
N ASP A 44 8.90 7.21 33.36
CA ASP A 44 7.52 6.75 33.12
C ASP A 44 6.82 7.47 31.97
N LYS A 45 6.93 8.80 31.89
CA LYS A 45 6.37 9.59 30.78
C LYS A 45 6.90 9.21 29.39
N LEU A 46 8.15 8.73 29.29
CA LEU A 46 8.71 8.26 28.02
C LEU A 46 8.16 6.87 27.66
N MET A 47 7.78 6.06 28.65
CA MET A 47 7.14 4.77 28.42
C MET A 47 5.75 4.93 27.80
N ASP A 48 4.95 5.91 28.26
CA ASP A 48 3.63 6.19 27.67
C ASP A 48 3.76 6.56 26.18
N ILE A 49 4.70 7.45 25.85
CA ILE A 49 4.99 7.82 24.45
C ILE A 49 5.47 6.60 23.67
N ALA A 50 6.33 5.76 24.25
CA ALA A 50 6.79 4.53 23.59
C ALA A 50 5.61 3.61 23.20
N VAL A 51 4.62 3.44 24.08
CA VAL A 51 3.43 2.64 23.77
C VAL A 51 2.65 3.22 22.59
N GLU A 52 2.53 4.55 22.51
CA GLU A 52 1.92 5.24 21.37
C GLU A 52 2.70 4.99 20.07
N GLU A 53 4.03 5.11 20.10
CA GLU A 53 4.89 4.83 18.93
C GLU A 53 4.78 3.37 18.47
N GLN A 54 4.72 2.44 19.41
CA GLN A 54 4.52 1.03 19.09
C GLN A 54 3.14 0.78 18.45
N SER A 55 2.11 1.50 18.88
CA SER A 55 0.77 1.45 18.29
C SER A 55 0.78 2.03 16.87
N ALA A 56 1.38 3.20 16.68
CA ALA A 56 1.53 3.85 15.37
C ALA A 56 2.26 2.95 14.38
N ALA A 57 3.38 2.34 14.80
CA ALA A 57 4.13 1.38 14.00
C ALA A 57 3.25 0.21 13.50
N ARG A 58 2.38 -0.35 14.36
CA ARG A 58 1.47 -1.44 13.99
C ARG A 58 0.40 -0.98 13.00
N GLN A 59 -0.18 0.19 13.22
CA GLN A 59 -1.21 0.74 12.34
C GLN A 59 -0.64 1.04 10.94
N LEU A 60 0.54 1.66 10.87
CA LEU A 60 1.25 1.92 9.63
C LEU A 60 1.63 0.62 8.89
N GLY A 61 2.05 -0.41 9.63
CA GLY A 61 2.28 -1.73 9.06
C GLY A 61 1.00 -2.34 8.45
N THR A 62 -0.15 -2.14 9.09
CA THR A 62 -1.44 -2.59 8.55
C THR A 62 -1.81 -1.82 7.28
N ILE A 63 -1.61 -0.50 7.26
CA ILE A 63 -1.85 0.35 6.08
C ILE A 63 -0.99 -0.09 4.91
N LYS A 64 0.30 -0.38 5.15
CA LYS A 64 1.21 -0.92 4.14
C LYS A 64 0.63 -2.17 3.48
N GLU A 65 0.24 -3.18 4.27
CA GLU A 65 -0.28 -4.44 3.73
C GLU A 65 -1.63 -4.26 3.02
N MET A 66 -2.48 -3.34 3.47
CA MET A 66 -3.72 -2.97 2.77
C MET A 66 -3.43 -2.36 1.40
N CYS A 67 -2.50 -1.39 1.32
CA CYS A 67 -2.11 -0.76 0.07
C CYS A 67 -1.49 -1.76 -0.92
N LEU A 68 -0.67 -2.70 -0.42
CA LEU A 68 -0.10 -3.77 -1.24
C LEU A 68 -1.19 -4.69 -1.82
N SER A 69 -2.14 -5.11 -0.98
CA SER A 69 -3.26 -5.97 -1.40
C SER A 69 -4.15 -5.28 -2.44
N LEU A 70 -4.44 -3.98 -2.25
CA LEU A 70 -5.21 -3.19 -3.21
C LEU A 70 -4.45 -3.01 -4.53
N ALA A 71 -3.12 -2.80 -4.49
CA ALA A 71 -2.32 -2.69 -5.71
C ALA A 71 -2.35 -4.00 -6.51
N GLN A 72 -2.26 -5.15 -5.84
CA GLN A 72 -2.40 -6.46 -6.49
C GLN A 72 -3.77 -6.63 -7.16
N GLU A 73 -4.84 -6.22 -6.49
CA GLU A 73 -6.19 -6.30 -7.04
C GLU A 73 -6.39 -5.36 -8.23
N VAL A 74 -5.88 -4.11 -8.17
CA VAL A 74 -5.89 -3.20 -9.31
C VAL A 74 -5.13 -3.79 -10.50
N LYS A 75 -3.98 -4.42 -10.25
CA LYS A 75 -3.20 -5.09 -11.31
C LYS A 75 -3.95 -6.27 -11.93
N ARG A 76 -4.71 -7.03 -11.14
CA ARG A 76 -5.59 -8.10 -11.63
C ARG A 76 -6.65 -7.53 -12.58
N ILE A 77 -7.37 -6.47 -12.15
CA ILE A 77 -8.39 -5.80 -12.97
C ILE A 77 -7.80 -5.26 -14.28
N GLN A 78 -6.58 -4.71 -14.25
CA GLN A 78 -5.89 -4.25 -15.46
C GLN A 78 -5.64 -5.39 -16.45
N ASN A 79 -5.19 -6.55 -15.97
CA ASN A 79 -4.93 -7.72 -16.81
C ASN A 79 -6.24 -8.26 -17.42
N ASP A 80 -7.29 -8.42 -16.60
CA ASP A 80 -8.61 -8.89 -17.04
C ASP A 80 -9.19 -7.96 -18.13
N THR A 81 -9.03 -6.64 -17.98
CA THR A 81 -9.47 -5.65 -18.99
C THR A 81 -8.66 -5.71 -20.29
N THR A 82 -7.49 -6.33 -20.27
CA THR A 82 -6.60 -6.47 -21.42
C THR A 82 -6.80 -7.80 -22.15
N ASP A 83 -7.18 -8.85 -21.42
CA ASP A 83 -7.38 -10.21 -21.95
C ASP A 83 -8.74 -10.39 -22.66
N SER A 84 -9.81 -9.72 -22.18
CA SER A 84 -11.16 -9.75 -22.80
C SER A 84 -11.25 -9.21 -24.23
N ARG A 85 -10.14 -8.85 -24.88
CA ARG A 85 -10.09 -8.36 -26.27
C ARG A 85 -9.38 -9.33 -27.23
N VAL A 86 -8.77 -10.41 -26.75
CA VAL A 86 -8.09 -11.39 -27.61
C VAL A 86 -9.07 -12.40 -28.21
N GLU A 87 -10.23 -12.62 -27.56
CA GLU A 87 -11.22 -13.60 -28.01
C GLU A 87 -12.15 -13.09 -29.14
N GLU A 88 -12.37 -11.78 -29.30
CA GLU A 88 -13.28 -11.25 -30.34
C GLU A 88 -12.67 -11.18 -31.76
N ASP A 89 -11.34 -11.26 -31.90
CA ASP A 89 -10.65 -11.12 -33.20
C ASP A 89 -10.37 -12.45 -33.92
N THR A 90 -10.81 -13.60 -33.37
CA THR A 90 -10.47 -14.94 -33.93
C THR A 90 -11.63 -15.72 -34.56
N GLU A 91 -12.87 -15.24 -34.54
CA GLU A 91 -14.04 -15.92 -35.15
C GLU A 91 -14.46 -15.36 -36.53
N GLY A 92 -13.52 -14.77 -37.27
CA GLY A 92 -13.76 -14.19 -38.59
C GLY A 92 -12.86 -14.74 -39.70
N VAL A 93 -12.84 -16.06 -39.93
CA VAL A 93 -12.30 -16.69 -41.15
C VAL A 93 -13.31 -17.67 -41.73
#